data_AF-A0A1F9AXA1-F1
#
_entry.id   AF-A0A1F9AXA1-F1
#
_cell.length_a   1.000
_cell.length_b   1.000
_cell.length_c   1.000
_cell.angle_alpha   90.00
_cell.angle_beta   90.00
_cell.angle_gamma   90.00
#
_symmetry.space_group_name_H-M   'P 1'
#
loop_
_entity.id
_entity.type
_entity.pdbx_description
1 polymer ?
#
loop_
_entity_poly.entity_id
_entity_poly.type
_entity_poly.pdbx_seq_one_letter_code
_entity_poly.pdbx_strand_id
1 'polypeptide(L)' 'MIDLANRGDAEREDVGCGIIYGILRDSAFKIKKLADQEKEAHIRKGWWADKSGRQDRSSTDNYK' A
#
# COMPACT_ATOMS: atom_id res chain seq x y z
N MET A 1 -2.24 -7.67 -6.50
CA MET A 1 -1.76 -7.69 -7.90
C MET A 1 -0.52 -8.55 -8.08
N ILE A 2 0.57 -8.34 -7.32
CA ILE A 2 1.79 -9.18 -7.40
C ILE A 2 1.46 -10.67 -7.20
N ASP A 3 0.75 -10.99 -6.12
CA ASP A 3 0.35 -12.38 -5.81
C ASP A 3 -0.48 -13.03 -6.95
N LEU A 4 -1.45 -12.29 -7.48
CA LEU A 4 -2.26 -12.75 -8.63
C LEU A 4 -1.39 -13.03 -9.86
N ALA A 5 -0.44 -12.14 -10.17
CA ALA A 5 0.48 -12.32 -11.29
C ALA A 5 1.45 -13.49 -11.09
N ASN A 6 1.78 -13.83 -9.85
CA ASN A 6 2.64 -14.98 -9.54
C ASN A 6 1.85 -16.29 -9.71
N ARG A 7 0.63 -16.34 -9.15
CA ARG A 7 -0.25 -17.52 -9.31
C ARG A 7 -0.58 -17.78 -10.77
N GLY A 8 -0.98 -16.74 -11.50
CA GLY A 8 -1.32 -16.89 -12.91
C GLY A 8 -0.18 -17.32 -13.82
N ASP A 9 1.05 -16.84 -13.57
CA ASP A 9 2.24 -17.29 -14.32
C ASP A 9 2.65 -18.73 -13.97
N ALA A 10 2.44 -19.15 -12.71
CA ALA A 10 2.68 -20.53 -12.28
C ALA A 10 1.68 -21.52 -12.91
N GLU A 11 0.45 -21.09 -13.16
CA GLU A 11 -0.63 -21.87 -13.76
C GLU A 11 -0.76 -21.65 -15.27
N ARG A 12 0.27 -21.12 -15.94
CA ARG A 12 0.19 -20.76 -17.36
C ARG A 12 -0.05 -21.97 -18.27
N GLU A 13 -1.01 -21.83 -19.19
CA GLU A 13 -1.33 -22.87 -20.19
C GLU A 13 -0.54 -22.67 -21.49
N ASP A 14 -0.16 -21.43 -21.81
CA ASP A 14 0.60 -21.10 -23.00
C ASP A 14 1.56 -19.91 -22.78
N VAL A 15 2.24 -19.52 -23.87
CA VAL A 15 3.15 -18.35 -23.89
C VAL A 15 2.39 -17.04 -23.67
N GLY A 16 1.16 -16.93 -24.14
CA GLY A 16 0.31 -15.75 -23.99
C GLY A 16 0.00 -15.45 -22.54
N CYS A 17 -0.34 -16.47 -21.74
CA CYS A 17 -0.51 -16.35 -20.29
C CYS A 17 0.75 -15.77 -19.63
N GLY A 18 1.93 -16.27 -20.00
CA GLY A 18 3.21 -15.77 -19.48
C GLY A 18 3.45 -14.29 -19.80
N ILE A 19 3.11 -13.85 -21.02
CA ILE A 19 3.20 -12.43 -21.41
C ILE A 19 2.26 -11.57 -20.57
N ILE A 20 0.99 -11.96 -20.45
CA ILE A 20 -0.03 -11.19 -19.71
C ILE A 20 0.34 -11.08 -18.22
N TYR A 21 0.68 -12.19 -17.58
CA TYR A 21 1.04 -12.17 -16.16
C TYR A 21 2.40 -11.49 -15.92
N GLY A 22 3.32 -11.52 -16.88
CA GLY A 22 4.53 -10.70 -16.88
C GLY A 22 4.23 -9.19 -16.87
N ILE A 23 3.35 -8.73 -17.78
CA ILE A 23 2.90 -7.33 -17.85
C ILE A 23 2.20 -6.92 -16.55
N LEU A 24 1.33 -7.78 -16.02
CA LEU A 24 0.63 -7.54 -14.76
C LEU A 24 1.61 -7.39 -13.59
N ARG A 25 2.64 -8.24 -13.53
CA ARG A 25 3.66 -8.22 -12.48
C ARG A 25 4.49 -6.94 -12.52
N ASP A 26 4.97 -6.54 -13.69
CA ASP A 26 5.71 -5.29 -13.87
C ASP A 26 4.88 -4.07 -13.46
N SER A 27 3.64 -4.00 -13.94
CA SER A 27 2.68 -2.96 -13.55
C SER A 27 2.45 -2.91 -12.05
N ALA A 28 2.32 -4.07 -11.40
CA ALA A 28 2.10 -4.15 -9.96
C ALA A 28 3.29 -3.60 -9.14
N PHE A 29 4.52 -3.86 -9.55
CA PHE A 29 5.70 -3.30 -8.89
C PHE A 29 5.84 -1.79 -9.12
N LYS A 30 5.54 -1.30 -10.33
CA LYS A 30 5.49 0.15 -10.62
C LYS A 30 4.48 0.86 -9.72
N ILE A 31 3.27 0.31 -9.61
CA ILE A 31 2.22 0.85 -8.73
C ILE A 31 2.68 0.80 -7.27
N LYS A 32 3.26 -0.31 -6.80
CA LYS A 32 3.76 -0.42 -5.43
C LYS A 32 4.77 0.70 -5.11
N LYS A 33 5.74 0.92 -6.01
CA LYS A 33 6.74 1.98 -5.85
C LYS A 33 6.09 3.36 -5.76
N LEU A 34 5.14 3.67 -6.64
CA LEU A 34 4.42 4.94 -6.62
C LEU A 34 3.60 5.12 -5.34
N ALA A 35 2.94 4.07 -4.87
CA ALA A 35 2.17 4.11 -3.62
C ALA A 35 3.06 4.32 -2.40
N ASP A 36 4.23 3.68 -2.36
CA ASP A 36 5.23 3.86 -1.29
C ASP A 36 5.74 5.31 -1.28
N GLN A 37 6.03 5.89 -2.45
CA GLN A 37 6.44 7.29 -2.60
C GLN A 37 5.35 8.28 -2.15
N GLU A 38 4.09 8.02 -2.51
CA GLU A 38 2.97 8.87 -2.10
C GLU A 38 2.74 8.78 -0.58
N LYS A 39 2.87 7.58 -0.01
CA LYS A 39 2.81 7.38 1.44
C LYS A 39 3.88 8.21 2.16
N GLU A 40 5.14 8.18 1.68
CA GLU A 40 6.22 9.00 2.24
C GLU A 40 5.96 10.51 2.09
N ALA A 41 5.40 10.93 0.94
CA ALA A 41 4.98 12.32 0.74
C ALA A 41 3.90 12.73 1.76
N HIS A 42 2.92 11.87 2.02
CA HIS A 42 1.88 12.10 3.03
C HIS A 42 2.44 12.15 4.45
N ILE A 43 3.39 11.28 4.80
CA ILE A 43 4.07 11.30 6.10
C ILE A 43 4.82 12.63 6.28
N ARG A 44 5.61 13.06 5.28
CA ARG A 44 6.33 14.34 5.32
C ARG A 44 5.42 15.56 5.44
N LYS A 45 4.23 15.51 4.82
CA LYS A 45 3.19 16.54 4.94
C LYS A 45 2.46 16.51 6.29
N GLY A 46 2.70 15.50 7.13
CA GLY A 46 2.01 15.32 8.41
C GLY A 46 0.58 14.78 8.29
N TRP A 47 0.13 14.38 7.09
CA TRP A 47 -1.23 13.84 6.88
C TRP A 47 -1.43 12.45 7.47
N TRP A 48 -0.32 11.75 7.72
CA TRP A 48 -0.31 10.44 8.36
C TRP A 48 0.00 10.51 9.87
N ALA A 49 0.06 11.72 10.46
CA ALA A 49 0.12 11.89 11.90
C ALA A 49 -1.21 11.44 12.54
N ASP A 50 -1.19 10.19 12.97
CA ASP A 50 -2.01 9.59 14.01
C ASP A 50 -3.54 9.50 13.83
N LYS A 51 -4.01 8.38 13.27
CA LYS A 51 -5.36 7.86 13.53
C LYS A 51 -5.42 6.99 14.81
N SER A 52 -4.48 7.13 15.76
CA SER A 52 -4.62 6.60 17.12
C SER A 52 -5.09 7.68 18.09
N GLY A 53 -6.18 8.36 17.71
CA GLY A 53 -7.07 8.99 18.68
C GLY A 53 -7.78 7.93 19.52
N ARG A 54 -7.08 7.27 20.45
CA ARG A 54 -7.71 6.92 21.73
C ARG A 54 -7.92 8.24 22.45
N GLN A 55 -9.15 8.75 22.36
CA GLN A 55 -9.63 9.75 23.30
C GLN A 55 -9.70 9.08 24.68
N ASP A 56 -8.65 9.19 25.49
CA ASP A 56 -8.79 9.08 26.94
C ASP A 56 -8.95 10.50 27.49
N ARG A 57 -10.20 10.84 27.79
CA ARG A 57 -10.55 12.02 28.58
C ARG A 57 -10.35 11.66 30.05
N SER A 58 -9.16 11.85 30.57
CA SER A 58 -8.97 11.96 32.02
C SER A 58 -7.78 12.86 32.37
N SER A 59 -8.03 14.16 32.47
CA SER A 59 -7.60 14.97 33.61
C SER A 59 -8.14 16.39 33.45
N THR A 60 -9.30 16.64 34.04
CA THR A 60 -9.67 17.99 34.46
C THR A 60 -8.71 18.40 35.56
N ASP A 61 -7.71 19.22 35.25
CA ASP A 61 -7.06 20.02 36.28
C ASP A 61 -6.40 21.25 35.65
N ASN A 62 -7.08 22.39 35.75
CA ASN A 62 -6.59 23.54 36.51
C ASN A 62 -7.46 24.77 36.21
N TYR A 63 -8.43 24.99 37.09
CA TYR A 63 -8.90 26.32 37.44
C TYR A 63 -8.35 26.58 38.85
N LYS A 64 -7.18 27.22 38.95
CA LYS A 64 -6.69 27.92 40.13
C LYS A 64 -5.84 29.10 39.71
#